data_AF-A0A9Q3ZFC6-F1
#
_entry.id   AF-A0A9Q3ZFC6-F1
#
_cell.length_a   1.000
_cell.length_b   1.000
_cell.length_c   1.000
_cell.angle_alpha   90.00
_cell.angle_beta   90.00
_cell.angle_gamma   90.00
#
_symmetry.space_group_name_H-M   'P 1'
#
loop_
_entity.id
_entity.type
_entity.pdbx_description
1 polymer ?
#
loop_
_entity_poly.entity_id
_entity_poly.type
_entity_poly.pdbx_seq_one_letter_code
_entity_poly.pdbx_strand_id
1 'polypeptide(L)'
;MTLQGKLFCSIYRSSRRSEMYLFVARATGLDAVPKVLLEQCGKLVHVSDMILDPKRPLARADVSKVMDEIRDKGFYLQMPPPPDEDLFLAAGHPDNPRGKPS
;
A
#
# COMPACT_ATOMS: atom_id res chain seq x y z
N MET A 1 -3.48 4.77 26.69
CA MET A 1 -2.82 3.61 27.31
C MET A 1 -2.07 2.82 26.23
N THR A 2 -0.79 3.13 26.00
CA THR A 2 0.05 2.44 25.01
C THR A 2 0.79 1.29 25.69
N LEU A 3 0.26 0.07 25.57
CA LEU A 3 0.94 -1.14 26.01
C LEU A 3 2.04 -1.49 25.00
N GLN A 4 3.30 -1.23 25.36
CA GLN A 4 4.51 -1.84 24.77
C GLN A 4 4.66 -1.76 23.24
N GLY A 5 4.55 -0.57 22.65
CA GLY A 5 4.94 -0.32 21.25
C GLY A 5 4.12 -1.06 20.18
N LYS A 6 3.02 -1.72 20.57
CA LYS A 6 2.11 -2.42 19.68
C LYS A 6 0.95 -1.53 19.30
N LEU A 7 0.59 -1.51 18.02
CA LEU A 7 -0.47 -0.66 17.47
C LEU A 7 -1.54 -1.53 16.81
N PHE A 8 -2.73 -1.58 17.40
CA PHE A 8 -3.89 -2.22 16.76
C PHE A 8 -4.32 -1.40 15.54
N CYS A 9 -4.21 -2.00 14.37
CA CYS A 9 -4.58 -1.38 13.10
C CYS A 9 -5.62 -2.20 12.36
N SER A 10 -6.47 -1.51 11.61
CA SER A 10 -7.42 -2.11 10.68
C SER A 10 -6.99 -1.79 9.25
N ILE A 11 -7.01 -2.81 8.40
CA ILE A 11 -6.57 -2.76 7.01
C ILE A 11 -7.81 -2.69 6.12
N TYR A 12 -7.86 -1.69 5.26
CA TYR A 12 -8.93 -1.49 4.29
C TYR A 12 -8.35 -1.52 2.88
N ARG A 13 -9.06 -2.16 1.94
CA ARG A 13 -8.72 -2.11 0.51
C ARG A 13 -9.67 -1.17 -0.21
N SER A 14 -9.17 -0.47 -1.20
CA SER A 14 -10.03 0.27 -2.13
C SER A 14 -10.76 -0.70 -3.08
N SER A 15 -12.06 -0.48 -3.30
CA SER A 15 -12.78 -1.14 -4.40
C SER A 15 -12.53 -0.48 -5.76
N ARG A 16 -12.02 0.76 -5.80
CA ARG A 16 -11.73 1.48 -7.06
C ARG A 16 -10.33 1.23 -7.57
N ARG A 17 -9.34 1.19 -6.66
CA ARG A 17 -7.93 0.95 -6.97
C ARG A 17 -7.57 -0.44 -6.48
N SER A 18 -7.50 -1.40 -7.42
CA SER A 18 -6.93 -2.72 -7.15
C SER A 18 -5.52 -2.55 -6.57
N GLU A 19 -5.19 -3.35 -5.55
CA GLU A 19 -3.87 -3.39 -4.90
C GLU A 19 -3.49 -2.19 -4.03
N MET A 20 -4.44 -1.30 -3.73
CA MET A 20 -4.25 -0.18 -2.79
C MET A 20 -4.80 -0.54 -1.40
N TYR A 21 -3.96 -0.41 -0.38
CA TYR A 21 -4.30 -0.74 1.00
C TYR A 21 -4.12 0.46 1.92
N LEU A 22 -5.09 0.68 2.80
CA LEU A 22 -5.10 1.73 3.80
C LEU A 22 -5.04 1.11 5.20
N PHE A 23 -4.08 1.56 5.99
CA PHE A 23 -3.89 1.14 7.37
C PHE A 23 -4.27 2.30 8.27
N VAL A 24 -5.14 2.05 9.25
CA VAL A 24 -5.60 3.04 10.21
C VAL A 24 -5.57 2.46 11.61
N ALA A 25 -5.36 3.29 12.64
CA ALA A 25 -5.46 2.84 14.02
C ALA A 25 -6.89 2.37 14.31
N ARG A 26 -7.06 1.21 14.92
CA ARG A 26 -8.40 0.64 15.20
C ARG A 26 -9.23 1.53 16.14
N ALA A 27 -8.56 2.34 16.97
CA ALA A 27 -9.23 3.27 17.88
C ALA A 27 -9.94 4.42 17.15
N THR A 28 -9.34 4.95 16.08
CA THR A 28 -9.91 6.05 15.28
C THR A 28 -10.63 5.54 14.02
N GLY A 29 -10.18 4.44 13.45
CA GLY A 29 -10.72 3.89 12.22
C GLY A 29 -10.53 4.85 11.04
N LEU A 30 -11.55 4.95 10.20
CA LEU A 30 -11.53 5.83 9.01
C LEU A 30 -11.75 7.32 9.34
N ASP A 31 -12.04 7.66 10.60
CA ASP A 31 -12.30 9.04 11.02
C ASP A 31 -11.05 9.93 10.93
N ALA A 32 -9.88 9.33 11.14
CA ALA A 32 -8.59 10.01 11.00
C ALA A 32 -8.15 10.20 9.53
N VAL A 33 -8.90 9.67 8.56
CA VAL A 33 -8.55 9.72 7.15
C VAL A 33 -9.24 10.94 6.51
N PRO A 34 -8.51 11.83 5.82
CA PRO A 34 -9.11 12.98 5.20
C PRO A 34 -10.08 12.56 4.08
N LYS A 35 -11.22 13.27 3.98
CA LYS A 35 -12.29 12.96 3.01
C LYS A 35 -11.79 12.83 1.57
N VAL A 36 -10.84 13.68 1.16
CA VAL A 36 -10.24 13.62 -0.19
C VAL A 36 -9.65 12.24 -0.49
N LEU A 37 -9.02 11.60 0.50
CA LEU A 37 -8.41 10.28 0.32
C LEU A 37 -9.48 9.18 0.31
N LEU A 38 -10.52 9.32 1.13
CA LEU A 38 -11.70 8.45 1.10
C LEU A 38 -12.41 8.54 -0.26
N GLU A 39 -12.53 9.73 -0.84
CA GLU A 39 -13.15 9.94 -2.15
C GLU A 39 -12.30 9.35 -3.29
N GLN A 40 -10.98 9.52 -3.23
CA GLN A 40 -10.03 8.90 -4.18
C GLN A 40 -10.07 7.37 -4.10
N CYS A 41 -10.08 6.81 -2.88
CA CYS A 41 -10.20 5.38 -2.64
C CYS A 41 -11.62 4.85 -2.93
N GLY A 42 -12.64 5.71 -2.88
CA GLY A 42 -14.04 5.33 -2.99
C GLY A 42 -14.46 4.39 -1.85
N LYS A 43 -15.13 3.28 -2.19
CA LYS A 43 -15.59 2.31 -1.19
C LYS A 43 -14.39 1.57 -0.60
N LEU A 44 -14.10 1.82 0.67
CA LEU A 44 -13.12 1.07 1.45
C LEU A 44 -13.78 -0.17 2.04
N VAL A 45 -13.19 -1.32 1.78
CA VAL A 45 -13.64 -2.62 2.29
C VAL A 45 -12.65 -3.06 3.36
N HIS A 46 -13.15 -3.31 4.57
CA HIS A 46 -12.34 -3.88 5.64
C HIS A 46 -11.81 -5.25 5.18
N VAL A 47 -10.50 -5.42 5.19
CA VAL A 47 -9.83 -6.67 4.80
C VAL A 47 -9.53 -7.51 6.02
N SER A 48 -8.81 -6.94 7.00
CA SER A 48 -8.39 -7.65 8.20
C SER A 48 -7.93 -6.66 9.28
N ASP A 49 -7.91 -7.13 10.53
CA ASP A 49 -7.34 -6.43 11.65
C ASP A 49 -6.08 -7.13 12.16
N MET A 50 -5.09 -6.32 12.53
CA MET A 50 -3.79 -6.83 12.96
C MET A 50 -3.16 -5.90 13.99
N ILE A 51 -2.39 -6.49 14.89
CA ILE A 51 -1.52 -5.76 15.79
C ILE A 51 -0.18 -5.58 15.08
N LEU A 52 0.15 -4.34 14.74
CA LEU A 52 1.49 -3.99 14.32
C LEU A 52 2.42 -4.10 15.53
N ASP A 53 3.55 -4.75 15.35
CA ASP A 53 4.60 -4.90 16.36
C ASP A 53 5.95 -4.56 15.72
N PRO A 54 6.79 -3.70 16.30
CA PRO A 54 8.04 -3.27 15.69
C PRO A 54 9.07 -4.41 15.57
N LYS A 55 8.90 -5.51 16.33
CA LYS A 55 9.72 -6.72 16.22
C LYS A 55 9.22 -7.65 15.12
N ARG A 56 8.04 -7.40 14.54
CA ARG A 56 7.45 -8.19 13.47
C ARG A 56 7.27 -7.34 12.20
N PRO A 57 8.19 -7.42 11.24
CA PRO A 57 8.08 -6.66 9.99
C PRO A 57 6.90 -7.15 9.15
N LEU A 58 6.36 -6.26 8.29
CA LEU A 58 5.36 -6.64 7.30
C LEU A 58 6.05 -7.09 6.01
N ALA A 59 5.40 -7.96 5.24
CA ALA A 59 5.95 -8.48 3.98
C ALA A 59 6.05 -7.43 2.87
N ARG A 60 5.23 -6.36 2.94
CA ARG A 60 5.11 -5.34 1.88
C ARG A 60 5.45 -3.92 2.34
N ALA A 61 5.73 -3.69 3.62
CA ALA A 61 6.04 -2.35 4.15
C ALA A 61 6.83 -2.41 5.46
N ASP A 62 7.56 -1.34 5.76
CA ASP A 62 8.23 -1.16 7.04
C ASP A 62 7.23 -0.88 8.16
N VAL A 63 7.11 -1.81 9.10
CA VAL A 63 6.19 -1.69 10.24
C VAL A 63 6.44 -0.41 11.05
N SER A 64 7.71 -0.02 11.25
CA SER A 64 8.06 1.21 11.96
C SER A 64 7.54 2.45 11.23
N LYS A 65 7.68 2.50 9.90
CA LYS A 65 7.17 3.62 9.09
C LYS A 65 5.65 3.70 9.12
N VAL A 66 4.99 2.54 9.01
CA VAL A 66 3.53 2.44 9.11
C VAL A 66 3.04 2.96 10.46
N MET A 67 3.66 2.53 11.56
CA MET A 67 3.31 3.00 12.90
C MET A 67 3.52 4.51 13.06
N ASP A 68 4.62 5.03 12.53
CA ASP A 68 4.96 6.45 12.61
C ASP A 68 3.95 7.30 11.83
N GLU A 69 3.66 6.95 10.57
CA GLU A 69 2.65 7.66 9.77
C GLU A 69 1.24 7.56 10.37
N ILE A 70 0.85 6.41 10.93
CA ILE A 70 -0.45 6.30 11.60
C ILE A 70 -0.49 7.17 12.87
N ARG A 71 0.63 7.34 13.58
CA ARG A 71 0.70 8.21 14.75
C ARG A 71 0.71 9.69 14.41
N ASP A 72 1.43 10.06 13.36
CA ASP A 72 1.61 11.45 12.91
C ASP A 72 0.39 11.94 12.12
N LYS A 73 -0.03 11.19 11.11
CA LYS A 73 -1.10 11.55 10.17
C LYS A 73 -2.44 10.92 10.50
N GLY A 74 -2.46 9.85 11.31
CA GLY A 74 -3.67 9.08 11.61
C GLY A 74 -3.93 7.89 10.65
N PHE A 75 -3.19 7.79 9.55
CA PHE A 75 -3.32 6.74 8.54
C PHE A 75 -2.02 6.47 7.78
N TYR A 76 -1.91 5.30 7.17
CA TYR A 76 -0.83 4.94 6.26
C TYR A 76 -1.40 4.34 4.98
N LEU A 77 -0.89 4.76 3.83
CA LEU A 77 -1.35 4.32 2.52
C LEU A 77 -0.25 3.51 1.81
N GLN A 78 -0.54 2.24 1.57
CA GLN A 78 0.30 1.36 0.76
C GLN A 78 -0.15 1.42 -0.69
N MET A 79 0.72 1.94 -1.55
CA MET A 79 0.56 1.90 -3.00
C MET A 79 1.13 0.57 -3.53
N PRO A 80 0.59 0.03 -4.65
CA PRO A 80 1.21 -1.10 -5.32
C PRO A 80 2.65 -0.73 -5.71
N PRO A 81 3.62 -1.65 -5.61
CA PRO A 81 4.95 -1.42 -6.17
C PRO A 81 4.80 -1.14 -7.67
N PRO A 82 5.66 -0.28 -8.25
CA PRO A 82 5.67 -0.12 -9.70
C PRO A 82 5.85 -1.49 -10.35
N PRO A 83 5.15 -1.78 -11.46
CA PRO A 83 5.38 -3.02 -12.18
C PRO A 83 6.86 -3.08 -12.56
N ASP A 84 7.47 -4.23 -12.30
CA ASP A 84 8.87 -4.48 -12.60
C ASP A 84 9.14 -4.22 -14.10
N GLU A 85 10.06 -3.30 -14.39
CA GLU A 85 10.40 -2.91 -15.77
C GLU A 85 10.98 -4.08 -16.60
N ASP A 86 11.37 -5.20 -15.98
CA ASP A 86 11.94 -6.38 -16.64
C ASP A 86 10.91 -7.20 -17.44
N LEU A 87 9.60 -7.07 -17.15
CA LEU A 87 8.56 -7.78 -17.93
C LEU A 87 8.36 -7.23 -19.35
N PHE A 88 8.91 -6.05 -19.67
CA PHE A 88 8.74 -5.43 -20.99
C PHE A 88 9.66 -6.03 -22.07
N LEU A 89 10.70 -6.79 -21.70
CA LEU A 89 11.61 -7.43 -22.67
C LEU A 89 11.14 -8.81 -23.18
N ALA A 90 10.11 -9.42 -22.57
CA ALA A 90 9.66 -10.76 -22.94
C ALA A 90 8.65 -10.79 -24.11
N ALA A 91 8.07 -9.65 -24.49
CA ALA A 91 7.21 -9.54 -25.66
C ALA A 91 8.06 -9.10 -26.87
N GLY A 92 8.65 -10.08 -27.55
CA GLY A 92 9.45 -9.89 -28.75
C GLY A 92 8.75 -8.98 -29.77
N HIS A 93 9.39 -7.85 -30.08
CA HIS A 93 9.11 -7.10 -31.29
C HIS A 93 9.88 -7.76 -32.45
N PRO A 94 9.21 -8.11 -33.56
CA PRO A 94 9.79 -8.84 -34.68
C PRO A 94 10.75 -7.95 -35.50
N ASP A 95 11.78 -8.60 -36.05
CA ASP A 95 12.54 -8.24 -37.26
C ASP A 95 12.72 -6.74 -37.60
N ASN A 96 13.89 -6.19 -37.26
CA ASN A 96 14.37 -4.92 -37.84
C ASN A 96 15.25 -5.24 -39.06
N PRO A 97 14.97 -4.68 -40.26
CA PRO A 97 15.59 -5.10 -41.51
C PRO A 97 17.05 -4.61 -41.54
N ARG A 98 18.00 -5.52 -41.39
CA ARG A 98 19.42 -5.19 -41.44
C ARG A 98 20.01 -5.52 -42.80
N GLY A 99 20.33 -4.46 -43.54
CA GLY A 99 21.43 -4.46 -44.50
C GLY A 99 21.01 -4.32 -45.95
N LYS A 100 21.02 -3.09 -46.47
CA LYS A 100 21.50 -2.90 -47.84
C LYS A 100 23.02 -2.86 -47.82
N PRO A 101 23.74 -3.74 -48.53
CA PRO A 101 25.03 -3.38 -49.08
C PRO A 101 24.84 -2.78 -50.48
N SER A 102 25.74 -1.86 -50.81
CA SER A 102 25.84 -1.17 -52.10
C SER A 102 26.16 -2.10 -53.26
#